data_AF-A0A1N6G931-F1
#
_entry.id   AF-A0A1N6G931-F1
#
_cell.length_a   1.000
_cell.length_b   1.000
_cell.length_c   1.000
_cell.angle_alpha   90.00
_cell.angle_beta   90.00
_cell.angle_gamma   90.00
#
_symmetry.space_group_name_H-M   'P 1'
#
loop_
_entity.id
_entity.type
_entity.pdbx_description
1 polymer ?
#
loop_
_entity_poly.entity_id
_entity_poly.type
_entity_poly.pdbx_seq_one_letter_code
_entity_poly.pdbx_strand_id
1 'polypeptide(L)'
;MNKQPGMLIGLDLTVPNATEVSNFYHEVIGWEIGTQQMGDYEDYFMKNPETGDVIAGVCHNKGSNKHLPPTWLVYIQVADLDLSLAKCEKLGGKIMSEKRSCGNVGEFVLIQDPAGAYIMLWG
;
A
#
# COMPACT_ATOMS: atom_id res chain seq x y z
N MET A 1 0.80 17.29 -9.01
CA MET A 1 -0.31 17.93 -8.27
C MET A 1 -0.17 17.54 -6.82
N ASN A 2 -0.21 18.49 -5.87
CA ASN A 2 -0.20 18.16 -4.45
C ASN A 2 -1.48 17.38 -4.12
N LYS A 3 -1.35 16.15 -3.65
CA LYS A 3 -2.48 15.31 -3.24
C LYS A 3 -3.15 15.98 -2.05
N GLN A 4 -4.46 16.24 -2.13
CA GLN A 4 -5.21 16.89 -1.04
C GLN A 4 -5.40 15.89 0.12
N PRO A 5 -5.32 16.34 1.38
CA PRO A 5 -5.64 15.49 2.52
C PRO A 5 -7.03 14.85 2.39
N GLY A 6 -7.14 13.57 2.74
CA GLY A 6 -8.36 12.76 2.62
C GLY A 6 -8.55 12.07 1.28
N MET A 7 -7.73 12.37 0.26
CA MET A 7 -7.79 11.65 -1.01
C MET A 7 -7.28 10.21 -0.88
N LEU A 8 -7.92 9.29 -1.60
CA LEU A 8 -7.35 7.98 -1.89
C LEU A 8 -6.31 8.17 -3.01
N ILE A 9 -5.09 7.71 -2.78
CA ILE A 9 -3.95 8.09 -3.62
C ILE A 9 -3.11 6.91 -4.12
N GLY A 10 -3.50 5.70 -3.76
CA GLY A 10 -2.82 4.47 -4.12
C GLY A 10 -3.52 3.25 -3.54
N LEU A 11 -3.21 2.10 -4.11
CA LEU A 11 -3.71 0.79 -3.69
C LEU A 11 -2.55 -0.20 -3.74
N ASP A 12 -2.41 -1.02 -2.70
CA ASP A 12 -1.52 -2.19 -2.73
C ASP A 12 -2.29 -3.42 -2.29
N LEU A 13 -2.11 -4.52 -3.01
CA LEU A 13 -2.56 -5.83 -2.58
C LEU A 13 -1.42 -6.54 -1.85
N THR A 14 -1.65 -6.93 -0.60
CA THR A 14 -0.74 -7.81 0.15
C THR A 14 -1.25 -9.24 0.10
N VAL A 15 -0.43 -10.19 -0.36
CA VAL A 15 -0.78 -11.62 -0.53
C VAL A 15 0.43 -12.54 -0.29
N PRO A 16 0.26 -13.83 0.03
CA PRO A 16 1.41 -14.74 0.19
C PRO A 16 2.12 -15.12 -1.10
N ASN A 17 1.45 -14.99 -2.24
CA ASN A 17 1.85 -15.51 -3.55
C ASN A 17 1.67 -14.42 -4.63
N ALA A 18 2.47 -13.35 -4.53
CA ALA A 18 2.25 -12.14 -5.33
C ALA A 18 2.47 -12.35 -6.83
N THR A 19 3.38 -13.25 -7.20
CA THR A 19 3.63 -13.62 -8.60
C THR A 19 2.40 -14.24 -9.26
N GLU A 20 1.76 -15.20 -8.59
CA GLU A 20 0.58 -15.86 -9.11
C GLU A 20 -0.62 -14.91 -9.15
N VAL A 21 -0.75 -14.04 -8.15
CA VAL A 21 -1.86 -13.08 -8.07
C VAL A 21 -1.68 -11.93 -9.08
N SER A 22 -0.46 -11.46 -9.35
CA SER A 22 -0.22 -10.45 -10.39
C SER A 22 -0.55 -11.02 -11.77
N ASN A 23 -0.12 -12.25 -12.06
CA ASN A 23 -0.52 -12.96 -13.29
C ASN A 23 -2.04 -13.13 -13.39
N PHE A 24 -2.72 -13.46 -12.29
CA PHE A 24 -4.17 -13.54 -12.28
C PHE A 24 -4.84 -12.22 -12.70
N TYR A 25 -4.42 -11.07 -12.14
CA TYR A 25 -4.98 -9.78 -12.54
C TYR A 25 -4.58 -9.37 -13.97
N HIS A 26 -3.40 -9.76 -14.44
CA HIS A 26 -3.04 -9.60 -15.85
C HIS A 26 -4.04 -10.33 -16.77
N GLU A 27 -4.31 -11.61 -16.51
CA GLU A 27 -5.22 -12.41 -17.34
C GLU A 27 -6.69 -11.98 -17.22
N VAL A 28 -7.15 -11.60 -16.02
CA VAL A 28 -8.57 -11.32 -15.78
C VAL A 28 -8.98 -9.92 -16.21
N ILE A 29 -8.12 -8.91 -15.97
CA ILE A 29 -8.47 -7.50 -16.22
C ILE A 29 -7.50 -6.76 -17.13
N GLY A 30 -6.45 -7.43 -17.63
CA GLY A 30 -5.55 -6.87 -18.64
C GLY A 30 -4.55 -5.85 -18.11
N TRP A 31 -4.25 -5.85 -16.81
CA TRP A 31 -3.17 -5.00 -16.28
C TRP A 31 -1.80 -5.51 -16.72
N GLU A 32 -0.92 -4.59 -17.10
CA GLU A 32 0.47 -4.93 -17.42
C GLU A 32 1.32 -5.05 -16.16
N ILE A 33 2.18 -6.07 -16.11
CA ILE A 33 3.02 -6.35 -14.94
C ILE A 33 4.35 -5.60 -15.10
N GLY A 34 4.79 -4.95 -14.03
CA GLY A 34 6.19 -4.60 -13.84
C GLY A 34 6.70 -5.10 -12.49
N THR A 35 8.01 -5.25 -12.38
CA THR A 35 8.67 -5.88 -11.23
C THR A 35 9.50 -4.88 -10.43
N GLN A 36 9.51 -5.07 -9.11
CA GLN A 36 10.31 -4.32 -8.16
C GLN A 36 11.13 -5.31 -7.34
N GLN A 37 12.46 -5.22 -7.43
CA GLN A 37 13.35 -6.06 -6.64
C GLN A 37 13.24 -5.71 -5.15
N MET A 38 13.04 -6.73 -4.32
CA MET A 38 12.85 -6.66 -2.86
C MET A 38 13.89 -7.53 -2.13
N GLY A 39 15.17 -7.30 -2.40
CA GLY A 39 16.24 -8.13 -1.87
C GLY A 39 16.35 -9.44 -2.63
N ASP A 40 15.92 -10.55 -2.02
CA ASP A 40 15.99 -11.91 -2.59
C ASP A 40 14.70 -12.36 -3.31
N TYR A 41 13.68 -11.50 -3.38
CA TYR A 41 12.44 -11.74 -4.12
C TYR A 41 11.99 -10.48 -4.89
N GLU A 42 10.94 -10.60 -5.68
CA GLU A 42 10.30 -9.49 -6.39
C GLU A 42 8.88 -9.25 -5.87
N ASP A 43 8.51 -7.98 -5.79
CA ASP A 43 7.11 -7.55 -5.76
C ASP A 43 6.73 -6.94 -7.10
N TYR A 44 5.45 -6.65 -7.29
CA TYR A 44 4.92 -6.26 -8.58
C TYR A 44 4.19 -4.92 -8.50
N PHE A 45 4.23 -4.16 -9.59
CA PHE A 45 3.32 -3.06 -9.84
C PHE A 45 2.51 -3.34 -11.10
N MET A 46 1.21 -3.13 -10.98
CA MET A 46 0.25 -3.31 -12.05
C MET A 46 0.04 -1.98 -12.75
N LYS A 47 0.13 -1.98 -14.07
CA LYS A 47 0.07 -0.77 -14.91
C LYS A 47 -1.12 -0.81 -15.84
N ASN A 48 -1.60 0.38 -16.18
CA ASN A 48 -2.53 0.53 -17.29
C ASN A 48 -1.80 0.19 -18.61
N PRO A 49 -2.35 -0.69 -19.48
CA PRO A 49 -1.71 -1.08 -20.73
C PRO A 49 -1.58 0.06 -21.76
N GLU A 50 -2.47 1.04 -21.72
CA GLU A 50 -2.51 2.16 -22.68
C GLU A 50 -1.61 3.32 -22.24
N THR A 51 -1.67 3.70 -20.97
CA THR A 51 -0.93 4.86 -20.45
C THR A 51 0.41 4.50 -19.84
N GLY A 52 0.60 3.24 -19.42
CA GLY A 52 1.76 2.80 -18.66
C GLY A 52 1.79 3.24 -17.19
N ASP A 53 0.77 3.98 -16.74
CA ASP A 53 0.68 4.48 -15.36
C ASP A 53 0.52 3.32 -14.37
N VAL A 54 1.18 3.42 -13.22
CA VAL A 54 1.02 2.48 -12.11
C VAL A 54 -0.36 2.67 -11.48
N ILE A 55 -1.12 1.58 -11.40
CA ILE A 55 -2.46 1.52 -10.84
C ILE A 55 -2.45 0.98 -9.41
N ALA A 56 -1.67 -0.08 -9.17
CA ALA A 56 -1.59 -0.72 -7.87
C ALA A 56 -0.27 -1.48 -7.68
N GLY A 57 0.16 -1.69 -6.44
CA GLY A 57 1.13 -2.73 -6.11
C GLY A 57 0.48 -4.08 -5.85
N VAL A 58 1.22 -5.16 -6.08
CA VAL A 58 0.92 -6.51 -5.60
C VAL A 58 2.18 -7.01 -4.89
N CYS A 59 2.13 -7.00 -3.57
CA CYS A 59 3.25 -7.28 -2.69
C CYS A 59 3.09 -8.63 -1.99
N HIS A 60 4.21 -9.32 -1.78
CA HIS A 60 4.24 -10.44 -0.87
C HIS A 60 3.96 -9.98 0.55
N ASN A 61 3.29 -10.81 1.35
CA ASN A 61 3.16 -10.62 2.80
C ASN A 61 4.47 -10.98 3.50
N LYS A 62 5.54 -10.26 3.16
CA LYS A 62 6.87 -10.38 3.75
C LYS A 62 7.23 -9.08 4.46
N GLY A 63 8.33 -9.12 5.22
CA GLY A 63 8.84 -7.96 5.94
C GLY A 63 7.79 -7.33 6.86
N SER A 64 7.46 -6.06 6.61
CA SER A 64 6.46 -5.30 7.37
C SER A 64 5.02 -5.75 7.12
N ASN A 65 4.76 -6.49 6.05
CA ASN A 65 3.43 -6.98 5.70
C ASN A 65 3.18 -8.43 6.18
N LYS A 66 4.15 -9.05 6.88
CA LYS A 66 4.14 -10.48 7.22
C LYS A 66 2.93 -11.01 7.99
N HIS A 67 2.29 -10.14 8.76
CA HIS A 67 1.16 -10.52 9.62
C HIS A 67 -0.19 -10.15 9.01
N LEU A 68 -0.20 -9.59 7.81
CA LEU A 68 -1.44 -9.20 7.15
C LEU A 68 -2.07 -10.40 6.45
N PRO A 69 -3.40 -10.57 6.56
CA PRO A 69 -4.12 -11.47 5.67
C PRO A 69 -4.04 -10.96 4.22
N PRO A 70 -4.39 -11.79 3.23
CA PRO A 70 -4.67 -11.33 1.88
C PRO A 70 -5.64 -10.15 1.89
N THR A 71 -5.17 -8.95 1.55
CA THR A 71 -6.00 -7.74 1.65
C THR A 71 -5.54 -6.65 0.69
N TRP A 72 -6.51 -5.94 0.13
CA TRP A 72 -6.28 -4.65 -0.50
C TRP A 72 -6.10 -3.58 0.57
N LEU A 73 -4.99 -2.87 0.49
CA LEU A 73 -4.64 -1.72 1.32
C LEU A 73 -4.87 -0.46 0.50
N VAL A 74 -5.51 0.52 1.11
CA VAL A 74 -5.73 1.83 0.49
C VAL A 74 -4.80 2.85 1.14
N TYR A 75 -4.19 3.68 0.31
CA TYR A 75 -3.40 4.82 0.75
C TYR A 75 -4.26 6.07 0.82
N ILE A 76 -4.32 6.69 2.00
CA ILE A 76 -5.03 7.94 2.24
C ILE A 76 -4.00 9.02 2.55
N GLN A 77 -4.01 10.09 1.75
CA GLN A 77 -3.15 11.26 2.02
C GLN A 77 -3.63 11.96 3.29
N VAL A 78 -2.70 12.30 4.18
CA VAL A 78 -2.95 13.15 5.33
C VAL A 78 -2.18 14.46 5.21
N ALA A 79 -2.62 15.48 5.95
CA ALA A 79 -1.95 16.79 5.95
C ALA A 79 -0.61 16.75 6.70
N ASP A 80 -0.56 15.95 7.76
CA ASP A 80 0.62 15.73 8.61
C ASP A 80 0.52 14.31 9.16
N LEU A 81 1.52 13.49 8.86
CA LEU A 81 1.53 12.07 9.22
C LEU A 81 1.61 11.87 10.72
N ASP A 82 2.50 12.58 11.42
CA ASP A 82 2.73 12.40 12.85
C ASP A 82 1.54 12.88 13.67
N LEU A 83 0.94 14.02 13.32
CA LEU A 83 -0.29 14.51 13.94
C LEU A 83 -1.48 13.55 13.70
N SER A 84 -1.53 12.91 12.54
CA SER A 84 -2.59 11.95 12.21
C SER A 84 -2.42 10.64 12.98
N LEU A 85 -1.19 10.15 13.13
CA LEU A 85 -0.87 8.96 13.92
C LEU A 85 -1.18 9.15 15.41
N ALA A 86 -0.79 10.30 15.98
CA ALA A 86 -1.12 10.64 17.37
C ALA A 86 -2.65 10.68 17.60
N LYS A 87 -3.43 11.18 16.63
CA LYS A 87 -4.89 11.16 16.68
C LYS A 87 -5.46 9.75 16.52
N CYS A 88 -4.89 8.93 15.64
CA CYS A 88 -5.28 7.55 15.41
C CYS A 88 -5.25 6.76 16.73
N GLU A 89 -4.13 6.79 17.45
CA GLU A 89 -4.00 6.10 18.74
C GLU A 89 -4.97 6.64 19.79
N LYS A 90 -5.09 7.97 19.91
CA LYS A 90 -6.03 8.61 20.85
C LYS A 90 -7.49 8.20 20.62
N LEU A 91 -7.86 7.91 19.38
CA LEU A 91 -9.22 7.52 18.99
C LEU A 91 -9.42 6.00 18.94
N GLY A 92 -8.45 5.21 19.42
CA GLY A 92 -8.56 3.75 19.54
C GLY A 92 -8.09 2.96 18.32
N GLY A 93 -7.49 3.62 17.32
CA GLY A 93 -6.73 2.95 16.27
C GLY A 93 -5.37 2.47 16.77
N LYS A 94 -4.69 1.66 15.95
CA LYS A 94 -3.38 1.08 16.26
C LYS A 94 -2.39 1.37 15.15
N ILE A 95 -1.16 1.70 15.53
CA ILE A 95 -0.04 1.78 14.60
C ILE A 95 0.52 0.36 14.42
N MET A 96 0.50 -0.14 13.18
CA MET A 96 0.79 -1.54 12.85
C MET A 96 2.16 -1.75 12.19
N SER A 97 2.80 -0.67 11.74
CA SER A 97 4.15 -0.70 11.18
C SER A 97 4.98 0.49 11.66
N GLU A 98 6.29 0.37 11.54
CA GLU A 98 7.17 1.54 11.58
C GLU A 98 6.89 2.47 10.40
N LYS A 99 7.33 3.73 10.52
CA LYS A 99 7.26 4.70 9.43
C LYS A 99 8.21 4.30 8.32
N ARG A 100 7.69 4.17 7.10
CA ARG A 100 8.43 3.81 5.90
C ARG A 100 8.58 5.04 5.00
N SER A 101 9.79 5.28 4.50
CA SER A 101 10.08 6.36 3.57
C SER A 101 10.07 5.84 2.12
N CYS A 102 9.42 6.57 1.23
CA CYS A 102 9.51 6.39 -0.22
C CYS A 102 10.47 7.46 -0.79
N GLY A 103 11.69 7.51 -0.25
CA GLY A 103 12.68 8.54 -0.59
C GLY A 103 12.13 9.95 -0.34
N ASN A 104 12.22 10.81 -1.35
CA ASN A 104 11.74 12.19 -1.28
C ASN A 104 10.25 12.35 -1.67
N VAL A 105 9.52 11.26 -1.94
CA VAL A 105 8.13 11.30 -2.40
C VAL A 105 7.15 11.45 -1.25
N GLY A 106 7.47 10.84 -0.10
CA GLY A 106 6.63 10.87 1.09
C GLY A 106 6.96 9.73 2.04
N GLU A 107 6.24 9.70 3.14
CA GLU A 107 6.34 8.66 4.16
C GLU A 107 4.98 8.03 4.39
N PHE A 108 4.96 6.78 4.86
CA PHE A 108 3.69 6.11 5.12
C PHE A 108 3.77 5.13 6.27
N VAL A 109 2.61 4.91 6.89
CA VAL A 109 2.44 4.02 8.04
C VAL A 109 1.18 3.19 7.86
N LEU A 110 1.29 1.90 8.14
CA LEU A 110 0.13 1.03 8.26
C LEU A 110 -0.54 1.25 9.62
N ILE A 111 -1.83 1.54 9.60
CA ILE A 111 -2.66 1.57 10.80
C ILE A 111 -3.76 0.52 10.74
N GLN A 112 -4.32 0.22 11.90
CA GLN A 112 -5.59 -0.48 12.03
C GLN A 112 -6.60 0.46 12.70
N ASP A 113 -7.76 0.66 12.09
CA ASP A 113 -8.82 1.49 12.68
C ASP A 113 -9.53 0.77 13.86
N PRO A 114 -10.42 1.45 14.61
CA PRO A 114 -11.12 0.82 15.73
C PRO A 114 -12.00 -0.38 15.36
N ALA A 115 -12.41 -0.51 14.09
CA ALA A 115 -13.19 -1.63 13.59
C ALA A 115 -12.29 -2.81 13.13
N GLY A 116 -10.98 -2.61 13.04
CA GLY A 116 -10.02 -3.62 12.64
C GLY A 116 -9.54 -3.52 11.17
N ALA A 117 -9.98 -2.51 10.41
CA ALA A 117 -9.59 -2.36 9.01
C ALA A 117 -8.15 -1.83 8.88
N TYR A 118 -7.40 -2.40 7.94
CA TYR A 118 -6.02 -2.01 7.64
C TYR A 118 -5.98 -0.91 6.59
N ILE A 119 -5.31 0.20 6.91
CA ILE A 119 -5.25 1.39 6.05
C ILE A 119 -3.83 1.94 6.07
N MET A 120 -3.38 2.46 4.94
CA MET A 120 -2.10 3.15 4.82
C MET A 120 -2.32 4.66 4.92
N LEU A 121 -1.74 5.31 5.92
CA LEU A 121 -1.68 6.77 5.96
C LEU A 121 -0.41 7.22 5.24
N TRP A 122 -0.55 8.18 4.32
CA TRP A 122 0.55 8.74 3.54
C TRP A 122 0.73 10.23 3.86
N GLY A 123 1.96 10.61 4.20
CA GLY A 123 2.41 11.98 4.46
C GLY A 123 3.26 12.52 3.32
#